data_AF-M7YZH2-F1
#
_entry.id   AF-M7YZH2-F1
#
_cell.length_a   1.000
_cell.length_b   1.000
_cell.length_c   1.000
_cell.angle_alpha   90.00
_cell.angle_beta   90.00
_cell.angle_gamma   90.00
#
_symmetry.space_group_name_H-M   'P 1'
#
loop_
_entity.id
_entity.type
_entity.pdbx_description
1 polymer ?
#
loop_
_entity_poly.entity_id
_entity_poly.type
_entity_poly.pdbx_seq_one_letter_code
_entity_poly.pdbx_strand_id
1 'polypeptide(L)'
;MHVPPSAGEFADESKPFLLPVLQFLECTGSPLLANLYPYFVYTYKAAGDMDVSFMLFTAAGTVVQDGEYGYQNMFDASVDAVHAAMERLGVSGVDVVVSETGWPLAGGEEASVENARTYNQNLVSHVGKGTPRRPWKVETYVFSTFNENLKQWQSVKQILGGAKTTRDGQGPVLSPLRSATDLKEAGVEQNWGLFYPNTDKVYPIIFGK
;
A
#
# COMPACT_ATOMS: atom_id res chain seq x y z
N MET A 1 -2.41 -0.07 10.67
CA MET A 1 -1.45 -1.19 10.71
C MET A 1 -0.97 -1.30 12.15
N HIS A 2 -1.02 -2.48 12.77
CA HIS A 2 -0.59 -2.61 14.17
C HIS A 2 0.91 -2.93 14.24
N VAL A 3 1.58 -2.28 15.19
CA VAL A 3 2.93 -2.62 15.63
C VAL A 3 2.88 -2.75 17.15
N PRO A 4 3.24 -3.90 17.75
CA PRO A 4 3.84 -5.08 17.10
C PRO A 4 2.85 -5.87 16.22
N PRO A 5 3.33 -6.61 15.20
CA PRO A 5 2.46 -7.33 14.26
C PRO A 5 1.54 -8.37 14.89
N SER A 6 1.95 -9.04 15.97
CA SER A 6 1.10 -9.99 16.70
C SER A 6 -0.18 -9.36 17.22
N ALA A 7 -0.21 -8.04 17.44
CA ALA A 7 -1.40 -7.29 17.85
C ALA A 7 -2.32 -6.93 16.67
N GLY A 8 -2.02 -7.36 15.45
CA GLY A 8 -2.85 -7.15 14.27
C GLY A 8 -4.28 -7.63 14.47
N GLU A 9 -5.24 -6.75 14.21
CA GLU A 9 -6.67 -7.01 14.31
C GLU A 9 -7.42 -6.18 13.26
N PHE A 10 -8.52 -6.72 12.72
CA PHE A 10 -9.42 -5.96 11.86
C PHE A 10 -10.31 -5.04 12.71
N ALA A 11 -10.67 -3.87 12.18
CA ALA A 11 -11.59 -2.95 12.85
C ALA A 11 -12.93 -3.64 13.13
N ASP A 12 -13.54 -3.39 14.29
CA ASP A 12 -14.76 -4.07 14.75
C ASP A 12 -15.89 -4.01 13.73
N GLU A 13 -16.03 -2.88 13.03
CA GLU A 13 -17.05 -2.65 12.01
C GLU A 13 -16.84 -3.49 10.75
N SER A 14 -15.59 -3.91 10.48
CA SER A 14 -15.23 -4.72 9.31
C SER A 14 -15.36 -6.23 9.56
N LYS A 15 -15.27 -6.69 10.82
CA LYS A 15 -15.28 -8.12 11.18
C LYS A 15 -16.52 -8.86 10.65
N PRO A 16 -17.76 -8.34 10.74
CA PRO A 16 -18.95 -9.04 10.22
C PRO A 16 -18.92 -9.28 8.72
N PHE A 17 -18.19 -8.46 7.96
CA PHE A 17 -18.05 -8.59 6.51
C PHE A 17 -16.84 -9.45 6.13
N LEU A 18 -15.72 -9.29 6.85
CA LEU A 18 -14.49 -10.00 6.55
C LEU A 18 -14.54 -11.47 6.95
N LEU A 19 -15.14 -11.82 8.10
CA LEU A 19 -15.14 -13.21 8.56
C LEU A 19 -15.75 -14.18 7.53
N PRO A 20 -16.95 -13.93 6.95
CA PRO A 20 -17.50 -14.81 5.91
C PRO A 20 -16.62 -14.88 4.65
N VAL A 21 -15.97 -13.78 4.27
CA VAL A 21 -15.05 -13.74 3.12
C VAL A 21 -13.81 -14.61 3.41
N LEU A 22 -13.20 -14.46 4.58
CA LEU A 22 -12.04 -15.24 4.98
C LEU A 22 -12.34 -16.73 5.06
N GLN A 23 -13.51 -17.11 5.60
CA GLN A 23 -13.97 -18.50 5.62
C GLN A 23 -14.16 -19.06 4.19
N PHE A 24 -14.72 -18.26 3.28
CA PHE A 24 -14.84 -18.66 1.87
C PHE A 24 -13.47 -18.85 1.20
N LEU A 25 -12.54 -17.94 1.45
CA LEU A 25 -11.16 -18.04 0.94
C LEU A 25 -10.48 -19.31 1.47
N GLU A 26 -10.61 -19.60 2.77
CA GLU A 26 -10.06 -20.80 3.40
C GLU A 26 -10.66 -22.07 2.79
N CYS A 27 -11.99 -22.14 2.64
CA CYS A 27 -12.67 -23.29 2.04
C CYS A 27 -12.28 -23.54 0.58
N THR A 28 -11.89 -22.49 -0.16
CA THR A 28 -11.51 -22.60 -1.57
C THR A 28 -10.01 -22.70 -1.81
N GLY A 29 -9.18 -22.53 -0.76
CA GLY A 29 -7.73 -22.44 -0.88
C GLY A 29 -7.27 -21.18 -1.61
N SER A 30 -8.06 -20.11 -1.58
CA SER A 30 -7.75 -18.83 -2.23
C SER A 30 -7.05 -17.88 -1.25
N PRO A 31 -6.13 -17.02 -1.71
CA PRO A 31 -5.48 -16.03 -0.86
C PRO A 31 -6.34 -14.77 -0.65
N LEU A 32 -6.01 -14.00 0.37
CA LEU A 32 -6.46 -12.61 0.53
C LEU A 32 -5.49 -11.67 -0.22
N LEU A 33 -6.03 -10.81 -1.08
CA LEU A 33 -5.26 -9.75 -1.72
C LEU A 33 -5.30 -8.48 -0.84
N ALA A 34 -4.13 -8.01 -0.43
CA ALA A 34 -3.97 -6.84 0.43
C ALA A 34 -3.10 -5.76 -0.23
N ASN A 35 -3.61 -4.54 -0.29
CA ASN A 35 -2.84 -3.38 -0.70
C ASN A 35 -2.08 -2.84 0.53
N LEU A 36 -0.76 -2.99 0.55
CA LEU A 36 0.09 -2.66 1.69
C LEU A 36 1.11 -1.58 1.32
N TYR A 37 0.99 -0.41 1.93
CA TYR A 37 1.80 0.75 1.59
C TYR A 37 2.53 1.30 2.83
N PRO A 38 3.78 0.87 3.09
CA PRO A 38 4.63 1.46 4.12
C PRO A 38 4.72 3.00 4.04
N TYR A 39 4.67 3.56 2.82
CA TYR A 39 4.58 4.99 2.60
C TYR A 39 3.44 5.66 3.38
N PHE A 40 2.21 5.14 3.27
CA PHE A 40 1.07 5.73 3.97
C PHE A 40 1.11 5.47 5.48
N VAL A 41 1.70 4.36 5.91
CA VAL A 41 1.94 4.11 7.35
C VAL A 41 2.87 5.17 7.93
N TYR A 42 3.91 5.56 7.18
CA TYR A 42 4.86 6.62 7.52
C TYR A 42 4.19 7.99 7.55
N THR A 43 3.58 8.44 6.45
CA THR A 43 3.04 9.80 6.33
C THR A 43 1.87 10.07 7.27
N TYR A 44 1.08 9.04 7.61
CA TYR A 44 -0.01 9.17 8.57
C TYR A 44 0.39 8.84 10.01
N LYS A 45 1.66 8.49 10.24
CA LYS A 45 2.18 8.03 11.54
C LYS A 45 1.30 6.93 12.15
N ALA A 46 0.75 6.06 11.29
CA ALA A 46 -0.25 5.08 11.68
C ALA A 46 0.32 3.98 12.60
N ALA A 47 1.65 3.88 12.68
CA ALA A 47 2.38 3.00 13.59
C ALA A 47 3.30 3.80 14.55
N GLY A 48 3.05 5.10 14.75
CA GLY A 48 3.92 6.00 15.52
C GLY A 48 4.97 6.70 14.67
N ASP A 49 5.89 7.41 15.34
CA ASP A 49 6.97 8.17 14.71
C ASP A 49 8.16 7.25 14.41
N MET A 50 8.06 6.52 13.30
CA MET A 50 9.07 5.57 12.85
C MET A 50 10.02 6.21 11.83
N ASP A 51 11.29 5.87 11.92
CA ASP A 51 12.29 6.33 10.96
C ASP A 51 12.00 5.78 9.54
N VAL A 52 12.24 6.61 8.53
CA VAL A 52 11.99 6.26 7.13
C VAL A 52 12.78 5.02 6.69
N SER A 53 13.93 4.73 7.32
CA SER A 53 14.72 3.52 7.04
C SER A 53 13.96 2.22 7.31
N PHE A 54 13.03 2.21 8.26
CA PHE A 54 12.15 1.06 8.50
C PHE A 54 11.18 0.83 7.35
N MET A 55 10.82 1.88 6.64
CA MET A 55 9.89 1.81 5.51
C MET A 55 10.61 1.44 4.22
N LEU A 56 11.87 1.88 4.07
CA LEU A 56 12.69 1.71 2.87
C LEU A 56 13.55 0.43 2.85
N PHE A 57 13.39 -0.46 3.83
CA PHE A 57 14.24 -1.66 4.01
C PHE A 57 15.73 -1.35 4.26
N THR A 58 16.04 -0.19 4.85
CA THR A 58 17.43 0.25 5.09
C THR A 58 17.79 0.35 6.56
N ALA A 59 16.89 -0.01 7.48
CA ALA A 59 17.18 -0.04 8.91
C ALA A 59 18.35 -0.99 9.21
N ALA A 60 19.28 -0.57 10.08
CA ALA A 60 20.51 -1.32 10.35
C ALA A 60 20.30 -2.62 11.17
N GLY A 61 19.14 -2.77 11.80
CA GLY A 61 18.80 -3.94 12.61
C GLY A 61 17.31 -3.97 12.97
N THR A 62 16.96 -4.79 13.96
CA THR A 62 15.58 -4.91 14.45
C THR A 62 15.06 -3.56 14.94
N VAL A 63 13.96 -3.09 14.36
CA VAL A 63 13.23 -1.88 14.77
C VAL A 63 12.08 -2.24 15.70
N VAL A 64 11.39 -3.34 15.42
CA VAL A 64 10.28 -3.84 16.25
C VAL A 64 10.60 -5.27 16.68
N GLN A 65 10.66 -5.48 18.00
CA GLN A 65 10.74 -6.82 18.59
C GLN A 65 9.33 -7.27 19.01
N ASP A 66 8.92 -8.45 18.56
CA ASP A 66 7.60 -9.02 18.81
C ASP A 66 7.72 -10.49 19.21
N GLY A 67 7.89 -10.74 20.50
CA GLY A 67 8.25 -12.06 21.02
C GLY A 67 9.63 -12.47 20.53
N GLU A 68 9.72 -13.63 19.87
CA GLU A 68 10.95 -14.12 19.23
C GLU A 68 11.21 -13.52 17.84
N TYR A 69 10.24 -12.79 17.26
CA TYR A 69 10.31 -12.26 15.90
C TYR A 69 10.82 -10.81 15.92
N GLY A 70 11.93 -10.57 15.20
CA GLY A 70 12.45 -9.23 14.97
C GLY A 70 12.07 -8.72 13.58
N TYR A 71 11.52 -7.52 13.50
CA TYR A 71 11.16 -6.85 12.24
C TYR A 71 12.13 -5.71 11.95
N GLN A 72 12.77 -5.76 10.79
CA GLN A 72 13.69 -4.73 10.28
C GLN A 72 13.02 -3.84 9.21
N ASN A 73 11.86 -4.23 8.70
CA ASN A 73 11.11 -3.41 7.75
C ASN A 73 9.59 -3.46 8.01
N MET A 74 8.90 -2.40 7.59
CA MET A 74 7.45 -2.26 7.76
C MET A 74 6.66 -3.20 6.85
N PHE A 75 7.20 -3.61 5.70
CA PHE A 75 6.53 -4.54 4.80
C PHE A 75 6.26 -5.88 5.49
N ASP A 76 7.28 -6.47 6.12
CA ASP A 76 7.17 -7.70 6.89
C ASP A 76 6.21 -7.55 8.06
N ALA A 77 6.32 -6.43 8.78
CA ALA A 77 5.44 -6.13 9.90
C ALA A 77 3.97 -6.03 9.44
N SER A 78 3.73 -5.48 8.25
CA SER A 78 2.41 -5.30 7.67
C SER A 78 1.79 -6.64 7.25
N VAL A 79 2.56 -7.48 6.54
CA VAL A 79 2.10 -8.80 6.10
C VAL A 79 1.77 -9.69 7.30
N ASP A 80 2.67 -9.75 8.29
CA ASP A 80 2.42 -10.56 9.49
C ASP A 80 1.27 -10.01 10.34
N ALA A 81 1.03 -8.70 10.36
CA ALA A 81 -0.12 -8.11 11.03
C ALA A 81 -1.46 -8.49 10.37
N VAL A 82 -1.50 -8.60 9.04
CA VAL A 82 -2.71 -9.07 8.33
C VAL A 82 -3.00 -10.53 8.68
N HIS A 83 -1.97 -11.38 8.68
CA HIS A 83 -2.14 -12.76 9.10
C HIS A 83 -2.58 -12.88 10.56
N ALA A 84 -1.97 -12.14 11.48
CA ALA A 84 -2.38 -12.13 12.88
C ALA A 84 -3.85 -11.70 13.04
N ALA A 85 -4.31 -10.74 12.24
CA ALA A 85 -5.70 -10.30 12.24
C ALA A 85 -6.67 -11.40 11.76
N MET A 86 -6.31 -12.18 10.74
CA MET A 86 -7.09 -13.33 10.28
C MET A 86 -7.13 -14.44 11.34
N GLU A 87 -5.99 -14.75 11.96
CA GLU A 87 -5.88 -15.78 13.00
C GLU A 87 -6.73 -15.44 14.23
N ARG A 88 -6.81 -14.14 14.61
CA ARG A 88 -7.70 -13.67 15.69
C ARG A 88 -9.19 -13.83 15.38
N LEU A 89 -9.56 -13.84 14.10
CA LEU A 89 -10.91 -14.18 13.64
C LEU A 89 -11.14 -15.70 13.53
N GLY A 90 -10.14 -16.51 13.89
CA GLY A 90 -10.21 -17.96 13.84
C GLY A 90 -9.95 -18.56 12.47
N VAL A 91 -9.37 -17.78 11.53
CA VAL A 91 -9.03 -18.25 10.18
C VAL A 91 -7.52 -18.21 9.99
N SER A 92 -6.89 -19.37 9.79
CA SER A 92 -5.42 -19.47 9.68
C SER A 92 -4.96 -20.10 8.36
N GLY A 93 -5.86 -20.71 7.59
CA GLY A 93 -5.55 -21.35 6.31
C GLY A 93 -5.51 -20.40 5.10
N VAL A 94 -5.65 -19.09 5.29
CA VAL A 94 -5.64 -18.08 4.22
C VAL A 94 -4.27 -17.42 4.12
N ASP A 95 -3.68 -17.48 2.93
CA ASP A 95 -2.41 -16.80 2.64
C ASP A 95 -2.64 -15.33 2.22
N VAL A 96 -1.59 -14.51 2.26
CA VAL A 96 -1.64 -13.09 1.83
C VAL A 96 -0.85 -12.88 0.54
N VAL A 97 -1.52 -12.34 -0.47
CA VAL A 97 -0.89 -11.75 -1.65
C VAL A 97 -0.88 -10.24 -1.48
N VAL A 98 0.29 -9.60 -1.62
CA VAL A 98 0.38 -8.14 -1.62
C VAL A 98 0.02 -7.62 -3.01
N SER A 99 -1.25 -7.27 -3.20
CA SER A 99 -1.80 -6.88 -4.50
C SER A 99 -1.37 -5.50 -4.98
N GLU A 100 -0.96 -4.63 -4.07
CA GLU A 100 -0.34 -3.36 -4.42
C GLU A 100 0.62 -2.91 -3.31
N THR A 101 1.78 -2.45 -3.72
CA THR A 101 2.73 -1.74 -2.86
C THR A 101 3.69 -0.90 -3.70
N GLY A 102 4.26 0.15 -3.14
CA GLY A 102 5.21 1.00 -3.86
C GLY A 102 5.67 2.17 -3.01
N TRP A 103 6.31 3.13 -3.65
CA TRP A 103 6.69 4.39 -3.03
C TRP A 103 6.65 5.52 -4.06
N PRO A 104 6.13 6.70 -3.69
CA PRO A 104 5.94 7.77 -4.65
C PRO A 104 7.23 8.53 -4.99
N LEU A 105 7.30 8.99 -6.23
CA LEU A 105 8.42 9.74 -6.80
C LEU A 105 8.44 11.21 -6.35
N ALA A 106 7.29 11.77 -5.99
CA ALA A 106 7.10 13.19 -5.68
C ALA A 106 5.74 13.45 -5.00
N GLY A 107 5.52 14.70 -4.56
CA GLY A 107 4.20 15.21 -4.17
C GLY A 107 3.85 15.05 -2.68
N GLY A 108 4.79 14.60 -1.85
CA GLY A 108 4.59 14.41 -0.41
C GLY A 108 5.90 14.27 0.37
N GLU A 109 5.80 14.16 1.69
CA GLU A 109 6.94 13.91 2.59
C GLU A 109 7.63 12.60 2.21
N GLU A 110 8.98 12.62 2.18
CA GLU A 110 9.84 11.52 1.75
C GLU A 110 9.51 10.91 0.36
N ALA A 111 8.67 11.57 -0.44
CA ALA A 111 8.38 11.19 -1.81
C ALA A 111 9.48 11.74 -2.72
N SER A 112 10.35 10.85 -3.21
CA SER A 112 11.46 11.19 -4.08
C SER A 112 11.77 10.03 -5.02
N VAL A 113 12.36 10.33 -6.17
CA VAL A 113 12.85 9.31 -7.12
C VAL A 113 13.84 8.36 -6.45
N GLU A 114 14.69 8.88 -5.57
CA GLU A 114 15.70 8.09 -4.84
C GLU A 114 15.07 7.12 -3.84
N ASN A 115 14.13 7.60 -3.02
CA ASN A 115 13.42 6.75 -2.07
C ASN A 115 12.55 5.72 -2.79
N ALA A 116 11.90 6.12 -3.89
CA ALA A 116 11.09 5.21 -4.69
C ALA A 116 11.90 4.07 -5.31
N ARG A 117 13.06 4.41 -5.87
CA ARG A 117 14.02 3.42 -6.37
C ARG A 117 14.48 2.49 -5.25
N THR A 118 14.82 3.05 -4.10
CA THR A 118 15.31 2.29 -2.93
C THR A 118 14.26 1.30 -2.45
N TYR A 119 13.03 1.77 -2.23
CA TYR A 119 11.92 0.93 -1.80
C TYR A 119 11.65 -0.20 -2.79
N ASN A 120 11.42 0.11 -4.06
CA ASN A 120 11.03 -0.90 -5.06
C ASN A 120 12.16 -1.89 -5.36
N GLN A 121 13.43 -1.45 -5.39
CA GLN A 121 14.55 -2.38 -5.60
C GLN A 121 14.77 -3.31 -4.40
N ASN A 122 14.64 -2.79 -3.18
CA ASN A 122 14.77 -3.59 -1.97
C ASN A 122 13.62 -4.58 -1.82
N LEU A 123 12.38 -4.14 -2.10
CA LEU A 123 11.20 -5.00 -2.13
C LEU A 123 11.42 -6.20 -3.07
N VAL A 124 11.79 -5.95 -4.32
CA VAL A 124 12.05 -7.02 -5.31
C VAL A 124 13.14 -7.99 -4.83
N SER A 125 14.15 -7.49 -4.13
CA SER A 125 15.24 -8.31 -3.56
C SER A 125 14.84 -9.05 -2.26
N HIS A 126 13.72 -8.66 -1.66
CA HIS A 126 13.27 -9.13 -0.35
C HIS A 126 12.17 -10.19 -0.42
N VAL A 127 11.15 -9.99 -1.25
CA VAL A 127 9.89 -10.79 -1.24
C VAL A 127 10.08 -12.30 -1.40
N GLY A 128 11.20 -12.76 -1.97
CA GLY A 128 11.54 -14.19 -2.06
C GLY A 128 11.94 -14.84 -0.73
N LYS A 129 12.29 -14.06 0.29
CA LYS A 129 12.70 -14.52 1.63
C LYS A 129 11.52 -14.75 2.57
N GLY A 130 10.41 -14.06 2.32
CA GLY A 130 9.25 -14.05 3.22
C GLY A 130 9.40 -13.09 4.39
N THR A 131 8.54 -13.29 5.39
CA THR A 131 8.49 -12.51 6.63
C THR A 131 9.08 -13.30 7.81
N PRO A 132 9.33 -12.68 8.97
CA PRO A 132 9.80 -13.38 10.16
C PRO A 132 8.93 -14.57 10.59
N ARG A 133 7.60 -14.47 10.49
CA ARG A 133 6.69 -15.57 10.85
C ARG A 133 6.43 -16.54 9.70
N ARG A 134 6.68 -16.12 8.46
CA ARG A 134 6.38 -16.87 7.24
C ARG A 134 7.55 -16.79 6.28
N PRO A 135 8.63 -17.57 6.52
CA PRO A 135 9.88 -17.50 5.76
C PRO A 135 9.77 -18.20 4.39
N TRP A 136 8.73 -17.87 3.63
CA TRP A 136 8.50 -18.30 2.26
C TRP A 136 8.06 -17.11 1.40
N LYS A 137 8.19 -17.25 0.08
CA LYS A 137 7.93 -16.17 -0.87
C LYS A 137 6.53 -15.56 -0.65
N VAL A 138 6.48 -14.24 -0.58
CA VAL A 138 5.23 -13.47 -0.62
C VAL A 138 5.01 -13.03 -2.06
N GLU A 139 3.89 -13.44 -2.67
CA GLU A 139 3.50 -12.92 -3.97
C GLU A 139 3.17 -11.42 -3.84
N THR A 140 3.79 -10.58 -4.67
CA THR A 140 3.74 -9.13 -4.51
C THR A 140 3.70 -8.43 -5.86
N TYR A 141 2.82 -7.44 -5.99
CA TYR A 141 2.63 -6.63 -7.18
C TYR A 141 3.03 -5.18 -6.88
N VAL A 142 3.97 -4.65 -7.67
CA VAL A 142 4.44 -3.27 -7.54
C VAL A 142 3.42 -2.33 -8.20
N PHE A 143 2.88 -1.42 -7.40
CA PHE A 143 2.09 -0.29 -7.86
C PHE A 143 3.03 0.90 -8.15
N SER A 144 3.16 1.35 -9.40
CA SER A 144 2.53 0.84 -10.63
C SER A 144 3.49 0.82 -11.82
N THR A 145 3.03 0.31 -12.96
CA THR A 145 3.87 0.27 -14.17
C THR A 145 4.18 1.67 -14.67
N PHE A 146 3.19 2.56 -14.78
CA PHE A 146 3.35 3.90 -15.34
C PHE A 146 2.91 4.97 -14.36
N ASN A 147 3.48 6.17 -14.44
CA ASN A 147 2.87 7.35 -13.82
C ASN A 147 1.47 7.56 -14.41
N GLU A 148 0.51 7.85 -13.55
CA GLU A 148 -0.90 7.92 -13.90
C GLU A 148 -1.39 9.37 -13.84
N ASN A 149 -0.96 10.17 -14.81
CA ASN A 149 -1.18 11.62 -14.89
C ASN A 149 -2.66 12.02 -15.08
N LEU A 150 -3.55 11.04 -15.24
CA LEU A 150 -5.00 11.24 -15.27
C LEU A 150 -5.69 10.86 -13.96
N LYS A 151 -4.97 10.38 -12.93
CA LYS A 151 -5.54 10.18 -11.60
C LYS A 151 -5.96 11.53 -11.04
N GLN A 152 -7.27 11.75 -10.94
CA GLN A 152 -7.83 12.97 -10.41
C GLN A 152 -7.91 12.90 -8.89
N TRP A 153 -7.52 13.98 -8.23
CA TRP A 153 -7.84 14.22 -6.83
C TRP A 153 -9.37 14.26 -6.64
N GLN A 154 -9.93 13.26 -5.97
CA GLN A 154 -11.20 13.42 -5.27
C GLN A 154 -10.84 13.77 -3.83
N SER A 155 -10.87 15.05 -3.46
CA SER A 155 -10.78 15.39 -2.03
C SER A 155 -11.90 14.66 -1.31
N VAL A 156 -11.59 14.01 -0.19
CA VAL A 156 -12.57 13.45 0.75
C VAL A 156 -13.67 14.47 1.11
N LYS A 157 -13.37 15.79 1.07
CA LYS A 157 -14.34 16.89 1.19
C LYS A 157 -15.41 16.96 0.10
N GLN A 158 -15.17 16.50 -1.13
CA GLN A 158 -16.19 16.44 -2.20
C GLN A 158 -17.08 15.19 -2.07
N ILE A 159 -16.53 14.10 -1.53
CA ILE A 159 -17.29 12.86 -1.31
C ILE A 159 -18.21 12.98 -0.08
N LEU A 160 -17.76 13.70 0.96
CA LEU A 160 -18.52 13.88 2.21
C LEU A 160 -19.21 15.25 2.35
N GLY A 161 -18.89 16.21 1.48
CA GLY A 161 -19.42 17.57 1.51
C GLY A 161 -20.63 17.76 0.60
N GLY A 162 -21.72 17.06 0.91
CA GLY A 162 -23.09 17.47 0.58
C GLY A 162 -23.41 17.68 -0.91
N ALA A 163 -24.14 16.73 -1.47
CA ALA A 163 -25.07 17.03 -2.55
C ALA A 163 -26.07 18.10 -2.05
N LYS A 164 -25.79 19.38 -2.29
CA LYS A 164 -26.86 20.38 -2.35
C LYS A 164 -27.49 20.24 -3.72
N THR A 165 -28.65 19.60 -3.73
CA THR A 165 -29.56 19.57 -4.86
C THR A 165 -29.95 21.00 -5.21
N THR A 166 -29.35 21.56 -6.26
CA THR A 166 -29.98 22.67 -6.96
C THR A 166 -31.19 22.10 -7.68
N ARG A 167 -32.39 22.46 -7.19
CA ARG A 167 -33.62 22.37 -7.97
C ARG A 167 -33.41 23.22 -9.21
N ASP A 168 -33.02 22.58 -10.31
CA ASP A 168 -33.36 22.92 -11.69
C ASP A 168 -32.86 21.77 -12.55
N GLY A 169 -33.78 21.13 -13.28
CA GLY A 169 -33.60 19.81 -13.91
C GLY A 169 -32.67 19.77 -15.12
N GLN A 170 -31.39 20.11 -14.93
CA GLN A 170 -30.32 19.82 -15.88
C GLN A 170 -29.32 18.87 -15.24
N GLY A 171 -29.22 17.66 -15.81
CA GLY A 171 -28.22 16.68 -15.43
C GLY A 171 -26.79 17.24 -15.60
N PRO A 172 -25.79 16.60 -14.98
CA PRO A 172 -24.42 17.07 -15.05
C PRO A 172 -23.95 17.14 -16.51
N VAL A 173 -23.66 18.35 -16.98
CA VAL A 173 -23.00 18.58 -18.26
C VAL A 173 -21.53 18.19 -18.08
N LEU A 174 -21.10 17.14 -18.80
CA LEU A 174 -19.68 16.79 -18.91
C LEU A 174 -18.95 18.01 -19.47
N SER A 175 -18.08 18.61 -18.65
CA SER A 175 -17.23 19.71 -19.09
C SER A 175 -16.28 19.21 -20.19
N PRO A 176 -15.97 20.02 -21.22
CA PRO A 176 -15.02 19.61 -22.25
C PRO A 176 -13.64 19.32 -21.65
N LEU A 177 -12.95 18.35 -22.24
CA LEU A 177 -11.56 17.96 -21.91
C LEU A 177 -10.71 19.20 -21.64
N ARG A 178 -10.22 19.32 -20.40
CA ARG A 178 -9.38 20.45 -19.97
C ARG A 178 -8.06 20.44 -20.73
N SER A 179 -7.55 21.63 -21.02
CA SER A 179 -6.30 21.83 -21.75
C SER A 179 -5.09 21.34 -20.95
N ALA A 180 -4.00 20.99 -21.63
CA ALA A 180 -2.77 20.45 -21.02
C ALA A 180 -2.09 21.39 -19.99
N THR A 181 -2.52 22.64 -19.90
CA THR A 181 -2.02 23.65 -18.95
C THR A 181 -2.82 23.76 -17.65
N ASP A 182 -3.92 23.02 -17.50
CA ASP A 182 -4.80 23.07 -16.30
C ASP A 182 -4.48 22.00 -15.24
N LEU A 183 -3.32 21.32 -15.33
CA LEU A 183 -2.91 20.33 -14.35
C LEU A 183 -2.40 21.03 -13.09
N LYS A 184 -3.21 21.02 -12.01
CA LYS A 184 -2.74 21.29 -10.64
C LYS A 184 -1.51 20.44 -10.33
N GLU A 185 -0.62 20.93 -9.46
CA GLU A 185 0.55 20.17 -8.98
C GLU A 185 0.15 18.73 -8.63
N ALA A 186 0.87 17.78 -9.24
CA ALA A 186 0.61 16.37 -9.11
C ALA A 186 0.80 15.94 -7.64
N GLY A 187 -0.27 15.53 -6.97
CA GLY A 187 -0.18 14.88 -5.66
C GLY A 187 0.53 13.53 -5.75
N VAL A 188 0.84 12.94 -4.61
CA VAL A 188 1.46 11.61 -4.49
C VAL A 188 0.86 10.58 -5.46
N GLU A 189 -0.47 10.52 -5.55
CA GLU A 189 -1.21 9.46 -6.28
C GLU A 189 -0.88 9.32 -7.78
N GLN A 190 -0.31 10.34 -8.42
CA GLN A 190 0.03 10.32 -9.84
C GLN A 190 1.45 9.81 -10.11
N ASN A 191 2.28 9.74 -9.09
CA ASN A 191 3.74 9.62 -9.20
C ASN A 191 4.24 8.32 -8.55
N TRP A 192 3.80 7.15 -9.00
CA TRP A 192 4.23 5.84 -8.45
C TRP A 192 4.90 4.93 -9.49
N GLY A 193 4.93 5.35 -10.75
CA GLY A 193 5.31 4.53 -11.88
C GLY A 193 6.78 4.15 -11.89
N LEU A 194 7.06 2.91 -12.31
CA LEU A 194 8.39 2.50 -12.75
C LEU A 194 8.81 3.19 -14.06
N PHE A 195 7.81 3.58 -14.87
CA PHE A 195 7.96 4.27 -16.14
C PHE A 195 7.15 5.57 -16.18
N TYR A 196 7.63 6.56 -16.91
CA TYR A 196 6.84 7.70 -17.35
C TYR A 196 5.82 7.27 -18.41
N PRO A 197 4.77 8.06 -18.69
CA PRO A 197 3.74 7.74 -19.68
C PRO A 197 4.28 7.57 -21.11
N ASN A 198 5.40 8.21 -21.40
CA ASN A 198 6.12 8.07 -22.66
C ASN A 198 6.98 6.80 -22.74
N THR A 199 6.87 5.89 -21.76
CA THR A 199 7.61 4.62 -21.62
C THR A 199 9.09 4.76 -21.24
N ASP A 200 9.57 5.97 -20.99
CA ASP A 200 10.90 6.15 -20.42
C ASP A 200 10.93 5.62 -18.99
N LYS A 201 12.03 4.98 -18.62
CA LYS A 201 12.23 4.51 -17.24
C LYS A 201 12.41 5.71 -16.32
N VAL A 202 11.71 5.71 -15.18
CA VAL A 202 11.95 6.70 -14.12
C VAL A 202 13.30 6.41 -13.44
N TYR A 203 13.57 5.13 -13.17
CA TYR A 203 14.84 4.64 -12.65
C TYR A 203 15.10 3.20 -13.10
N PRO A 204 16.37 2.74 -13.07
CA PRO A 204 16.66 1.34 -13.30
C PRO A 204 16.15 0.49 -12.12
N ILE A 205 15.40 -0.57 -12.43
CA ILE A 205 15.00 -1.63 -11.51
C ILE A 205 15.47 -2.97 -12.07
N ILE A 206 16.01 -3.82 -11.19
CA ILE A 206 16.49 -5.16 -11.50
C ILE A 206 15.52 -6.13 -10.83
N PHE A 207 14.60 -6.67 -11.62
CA PHE A 207 13.95 -7.94 -11.32
C PHE A 207 15.00 -9.02 -11.54
N GLY A 208 15.22 -9.89 -10.55
CA GLY A 208 16.38 -10.80 -10.48
C GLY A 208 16.71 -11.56 -11.78
N LYS A 209 17.94 -12.07 -11.85
CA LYS A 209 18.36 -13.05 -12.88
C LYS A 209 17.74 -14.41 -12.64
#